data_AF-A0AA36H409-F1
#
_entry.id   AF-A0AA36H409-F1
#
_cell.length_a   1.000
_cell.length_b   1.000
_cell.length_c   1.000
_cell.angle_alpha   90.00
_cell.angle_beta   90.00
_cell.angle_gamma   90.00
#
_symmetry.space_group_name_H-M   'P 1'
#
loop_
_entity.id
_entity.type
_entity.pdbx_description
1 polymer ?
#
loop_
_entity_poly.entity_id
_entity_poly.type
_entity_poly.pdbx_seq_one_letter_code
_entity_poly.pdbx_strand_id
1 'polypeptide(L)'
;MIENLRRRKKSLDNVFTLRRIAQDRWTIEFEDTSYTITNSTYTCSLLRKGSHCSLCGLCPYSTFCTCPDNLKSGISCKHLHYWQMQHDDSGCVETLAITACSEDAENIAPTVPTLKTNKCSIPFWLLSTRRRKWISRHDVKNSNFSWTAK
;
A
#
# COMPACT_ATOMS: atom_id res chain seq x y z
N MET A 1 3.55 -12.21 -9.58
CA MET A 1 3.51 -10.82 -10.08
C MET A 1 2.53 -10.64 -11.26
N ILE A 2 2.65 -11.39 -12.37
CA ILE A 2 1.76 -11.27 -13.56
C ILE A 2 0.27 -11.39 -13.21
N GLU A 3 -0.10 -12.31 -12.31
CA GLU A 3 -1.51 -12.50 -11.94
C GLU A 3 -2.13 -11.29 -11.22
N ASN A 4 -1.37 -10.57 -10.39
CA ASN A 4 -1.84 -9.31 -9.77
C ASN A 4 -2.11 -8.24 -10.83
N LEU A 5 -1.28 -8.17 -11.88
CA LEU A 5 -1.49 -7.22 -12.98
C LEU A 5 -2.77 -7.53 -13.75
N ARG A 6 -2.99 -8.81 -14.07
CA ARG A 6 -4.20 -9.26 -14.76
C ARG A 6 -5.46 -8.95 -13.95
N ARG A 7 -5.44 -9.18 -12.63
CA ARG A 7 -6.56 -8.90 -11.73
C ARG A 7 -6.81 -7.41 -11.54
N ARG A 8 -5.75 -6.59 -11.49
CA ARG A 8 -5.89 -5.13 -11.50
C ARG A 8 -6.55 -4.64 -12.78
N LYS A 9 -6.13 -5.12 -13.96
CA LYS A 9 -6.78 -4.73 -15.23
C LYS A 9 -8.28 -5.01 -15.18
N LYS A 10 -8.67 -6.23 -14.76
CA LYS A 10 -10.08 -6.59 -14.57
C LYS A 10 -10.82 -5.69 -13.58
N SER A 11 -10.14 -5.13 -12.58
CA SER A 11 -10.76 -4.20 -11.64
C SER A 11 -11.14 -2.85 -12.26
N LEU A 12 -10.50 -2.48 -13.38
CA LEU A 12 -10.82 -1.28 -14.14
C LEU A 12 -11.93 -1.51 -15.17
N ASP A 13 -12.03 -2.73 -15.70
CA ASP A 13 -13.05 -3.09 -16.70
C ASP A 13 -14.45 -3.29 -16.10
N ASN A 14 -14.57 -3.32 -14.77
CA ASN A 14 -15.82 -3.58 -14.06
C ASN A 14 -16.25 -2.34 -13.26
N VAL A 15 -17.56 -2.10 -13.19
CA VAL A 15 -18.15 -1.07 -12.34
C VAL A 15 -18.38 -1.66 -10.94
N PHE A 16 -17.75 -1.05 -9.94
CA PHE A 16 -17.91 -1.41 -8.54
C PHE A 16 -18.45 -0.23 -7.76
N THR A 17 -19.30 -0.51 -6.78
CA THR A 17 -19.74 0.49 -5.79
C THR A 17 -19.03 0.18 -4.49
N LEU A 18 -18.22 1.13 -4.00
CA LEU A 18 -17.49 0.98 -2.74
C LEU A 18 -18.15 1.84 -1.64
N ARG A 19 -18.45 1.22 -0.50
CA ARG A 19 -19.03 1.90 0.67
C ARG A 19 -18.22 1.59 1.92
N ARG A 20 -17.83 2.62 2.68
CA ARG A 20 -17.19 2.43 3.98
C ARG A 20 -18.25 2.07 5.03
N ILE A 21 -18.03 1.00 5.79
CA ILE A 21 -18.91 0.57 6.89
C ILE A 21 -18.32 0.97 8.24
N ALA A 22 -17.01 0.81 8.39
CA ALA A 22 -16.26 1.11 9.61
C ALA A 22 -14.88 1.67 9.27
N GLN A 23 -14.09 1.99 10.30
CA GLN A 23 -12.75 2.54 10.10
C GLN A 23 -11.86 1.65 9.22
N ASP A 24 -11.88 0.34 9.49
CA ASP A 24 -11.07 -0.67 8.80
C ASP A 24 -11.90 -1.66 7.99
N ARG A 25 -13.15 -1.30 7.65
CA ARG A 25 -14.08 -2.19 6.94
C ARG A 25 -14.88 -1.47 5.86
N TRP A 26 -14.93 -2.09 4.69
CA TRP A 26 -15.66 -1.60 3.52
C TRP A 26 -16.55 -2.71 2.93
N THR A 27 -17.64 -2.33 2.31
CA THR A 27 -18.41 -3.17 1.40
C THR A 27 -18.05 -2.77 -0.03
N ILE A 28 -17.84 -3.76 -0.89
CA ILE A 28 -17.77 -3.58 -2.33
C ILE A 28 -18.91 -4.36 -2.97
N GLU A 29 -19.71 -3.69 -3.78
CA GLU A 29 -20.84 -4.25 -4.50
C GLU A 29 -20.45 -4.39 -5.98
N PHE A 30 -20.77 -5.55 -6.54
CA PHE A 30 -20.53 -5.91 -7.94
C PHE A 30 -21.72 -6.72 -8.42
N GLU A 31 -22.46 -6.18 -9.40
CA GLU A 31 -23.73 -6.75 -9.85
C GLU A 31 -24.67 -6.97 -8.65
N ASP A 32 -25.19 -8.18 -8.45
CA ASP A 32 -26.08 -8.54 -7.34
C ASP A 32 -25.32 -9.13 -6.13
N THR A 33 -23.98 -9.01 -6.11
CA THR A 33 -23.15 -9.58 -5.04
C THR A 33 -22.43 -8.50 -4.25
N SER A 34 -22.35 -8.68 -2.93
CA SER A 34 -21.58 -7.81 -2.05
C SER A 34 -20.49 -8.59 -1.33
N TYR A 35 -19.31 -7.99 -1.24
CA TYR A 35 -18.17 -8.54 -0.51
C TYR A 35 -17.71 -7.55 0.56
N THR A 36 -17.18 -8.07 1.64
CA THR A 36 -16.59 -7.25 2.70
C THR A 36 -15.08 -7.24 2.53
N ILE A 37 -14.50 -6.04 2.61
CA ILE A 37 -13.06 -5.80 2.65
C ILE A 37 -12.70 -5.38 4.08
N THR A 38 -11.70 -6.03 4.66
CA THR A 38 -11.14 -5.67 5.97
C THR A 38 -9.68 -5.33 5.78
N ASN A 39 -9.30 -4.12 6.17
CA ASN A 39 -7.90 -3.71 6.22
C ASN A 39 -7.35 -4.12 7.59
N SER A 40 -6.22 -4.81 7.60
CA SER A 40 -5.54 -5.16 8.82
C SER A 40 -4.52 -4.07 9.15
N THR A 41 -4.45 -3.70 10.42
CA THR A 41 -3.44 -2.76 10.93
C THR A 41 -2.02 -3.35 10.91
N TYR A 42 -1.86 -4.63 10.54
CA TYR A 42 -0.54 -5.24 10.41
C TYR A 42 0.26 -4.56 9.29
N THR A 43 1.42 -4.03 9.68
CA THR A 43 2.43 -3.57 8.73
C THR A 43 2.85 -4.75 7.86
N CYS A 44 2.66 -4.63 6.54
CA CYS A 44 3.10 -5.65 5.60
C CYS A 44 4.60 -5.87 5.80
N SER A 45 4.96 -7.02 6.38
CA SER A 45 6.33 -7.28 6.78
C SER A 45 7.20 -7.34 5.52
N LEU A 46 8.29 -6.55 5.49
CA LEU A 46 9.28 -6.53 4.41
C LEU A 46 9.89 -7.92 4.09
N LEU A 47 9.63 -8.92 4.92
CA LEU A 47 9.97 -10.33 4.70
C LEU A 47 9.20 -10.96 3.53
N ARG A 48 8.10 -10.38 3.07
CA ARG A 48 7.33 -10.85 1.88
C ARG A 48 7.54 -9.93 0.68
N LYS A 49 8.79 -9.47 0.48
CA LYS A 49 9.21 -8.72 -0.71
C LYS A 49 8.81 -9.50 -1.97
N GLY A 50 8.10 -8.84 -2.89
CA GLY A 50 7.65 -9.40 -4.18
C GLY A 50 6.19 -9.86 -4.24
N SER A 51 5.44 -9.89 -3.13
CA SER A 51 4.00 -10.20 -3.17
C SER A 51 3.11 -9.00 -3.49
N HIS A 52 3.67 -7.78 -3.40
CA HIS A 52 2.94 -6.55 -3.65
C HIS A 52 2.58 -6.43 -5.13
N CYS A 53 1.47 -5.76 -5.42
CA CYS A 53 1.20 -5.30 -6.77
C CYS A 53 2.20 -4.19 -7.13
N SER A 54 2.93 -4.32 -8.23
CA SER A 54 3.86 -3.29 -8.67
C SER A 54 3.19 -2.00 -9.15
N LEU A 55 1.88 -2.02 -9.43
CA LEU A 55 1.14 -0.87 -9.96
C LEU A 55 0.36 -0.09 -8.90
N CYS A 56 -0.20 -0.76 -7.89
CA CYS A 56 -0.98 -0.10 -6.84
C CYS A 56 -0.41 -0.30 -5.43
N GLY A 57 0.77 -0.90 -5.29
CA GLY A 57 1.41 -1.10 -3.98
C GLY A 57 0.69 -2.06 -3.02
N LEU A 58 -0.49 -2.57 -3.38
CA LEU A 58 -1.31 -3.40 -2.51
C LEU A 58 -0.57 -4.65 -2.03
N CYS A 59 -0.57 -4.86 -0.71
CA CYS A 59 -0.06 -6.07 -0.08
C CYS A 59 -1.20 -7.09 0.12
N PRO A 60 -1.10 -8.31 -0.43
CA PRO A 60 -2.16 -9.33 -0.31
C PRO A 60 -2.33 -9.90 1.11
N TYR A 61 -1.50 -9.49 2.06
CA TYR A 61 -1.51 -9.99 3.43
C TYR A 61 -1.96 -8.95 4.46
N SER A 62 -2.00 -7.67 4.09
CA SER A 62 -2.53 -6.62 4.96
C SER A 62 -4.03 -6.42 4.75
N THR A 63 -4.58 -6.82 3.60
CA THR A 63 -5.98 -6.58 3.26
C THR A 63 -6.67 -7.86 2.87
N PHE A 64 -7.89 -8.06 3.37
CA PHE A 64 -8.68 -9.27 3.14
C PHE A 64 -10.01 -8.94 2.49
N CYS A 65 -10.43 -9.73 1.52
CA CYS A 65 -11.76 -9.66 0.91
C CYS A 65 -12.47 -11.01 1.06
N THR A 66 -13.79 -10.99 1.28
CA THR A 66 -14.60 -12.21 1.43
C THR A 66 -14.92 -12.92 0.11
N CYS A 67 -14.48 -12.39 -1.03
CA CYS A 67 -14.72 -13.03 -2.32
C CYS A 67 -13.93 -14.35 -2.47
N PRO A 68 -14.44 -15.33 -3.24
CA PRO A 68 -13.78 -16.62 -3.42
C PRO A 68 -12.38 -16.51 -4.05
N ASP A 69 -12.13 -15.45 -4.84
CA ASP A 69 -10.84 -15.19 -5.47
C ASP A 69 -9.70 -14.84 -4.48
N ASN A 70 -10.04 -14.46 -3.25
CA ASN A 70 -9.10 -14.09 -2.20
C ASN A 70 -8.55 -15.28 -1.41
N LEU A 71 -8.99 -16.51 -1.74
CA LEU A 71 -8.51 -17.75 -1.08
C LEU A 71 -7.06 -18.10 -1.46
N LYS A 72 -6.53 -17.55 -2.56
CA LYS A 72 -5.16 -17.82 -3.01
C LYS A 72 -4.16 -16.93 -2.27
N SER A 73 -3.30 -17.56 -1.47
CA SER A 73 -2.25 -16.83 -0.74
C SER A 73 -1.29 -16.12 -1.70
N GLY A 74 -0.92 -14.88 -1.35
CA GLY A 74 0.06 -14.07 -2.09
C GLY A 74 -0.46 -13.36 -3.35
N ILE A 75 -1.77 -13.40 -3.62
CA ILE A 75 -2.39 -12.75 -4.77
C ILE A 75 -3.62 -11.97 -4.32
N SER A 76 -3.67 -10.68 -4.63
CA SER A 76 -4.84 -9.84 -4.32
C SER A 76 -5.96 -10.11 -5.33
N CYS A 77 -7.22 -10.06 -4.90
CA CYS A 77 -8.35 -10.16 -5.82
C CYS A 77 -8.62 -8.84 -6.55
N LYS A 78 -9.45 -8.86 -7.61
CA LYS A 78 -9.84 -7.65 -8.35
C LYS A 78 -10.49 -6.59 -7.45
N HIS A 79 -11.25 -7.03 -6.45
CA HIS A 79 -11.93 -6.14 -5.50
C HIS A 79 -10.95 -5.35 -4.63
N LEU A 80 -9.89 -6.00 -4.13
CA LEU A 80 -8.87 -5.32 -3.34
C LEU A 80 -8.07 -4.33 -4.19
N HIS A 81 -7.81 -4.64 -5.47
CA HIS A 81 -7.18 -3.69 -6.38
C HIS A 81 -8.04 -2.44 -6.61
N TYR A 82 -9.35 -2.62 -6.85
CA TYR A 82 -10.28 -1.51 -6.97
C TYR A 82 -10.28 -0.65 -5.69
N TRP A 83 -10.41 -1.29 -4.53
CA TRP A 83 -10.39 -0.62 -3.23
C TRP A 83 -9.11 0.19 -3.02
N GLN A 84 -7.94 -0.40 -3.29
CA GLN A 84 -6.65 0.29 -3.12
C GLN A 84 -6.57 1.55 -3.98
N MET A 85 -7.01 1.48 -5.24
CA MET A 85 -6.97 2.64 -6.14
C MET A 85 -7.86 3.78 -5.63
N GLN A 86 -9.04 3.47 -5.10
CA GLN A 86 -9.93 4.48 -4.51
C GLN A 86 -9.44 5.01 -3.15
N HIS A 87 -8.65 4.22 -2.43
CA HIS A 87 -8.15 4.56 -1.10
C HIS A 87 -6.83 5.35 -1.15
N ASP A 88 -5.97 5.08 -2.14
CA ASP A 88 -4.70 5.79 -2.33
C ASP A 88 -4.90 7.23 -2.79
N ASP A 89 -6.00 7.55 -3.50
CA ASP A 89 -6.34 8.93 -3.88
C ASP A 89 -6.61 9.84 -2.66
N SER A 90 -6.68 9.27 -1.45
CA SER A 90 -6.77 10.04 -0.19
C SER A 90 -5.40 10.46 0.38
N GLY A 91 -4.29 10.00 -0.22
CA GLY A 91 -2.93 10.34 0.20
C GLY A 91 -2.08 10.74 -1.01
N CYS A 92 -1.54 11.95 -0.97
CA CYS A 92 -0.65 12.57 -1.97
C CYS A 92 -1.24 12.85 -3.37
N VAL A 93 -2.07 13.91 -3.45
CA VAL A 93 -2.04 14.78 -4.63
C VAL A 93 -0.73 15.57 -4.60
N GLU A 94 0.34 15.04 -5.19
CA GLU A 94 1.42 15.88 -5.68
C GLU A 94 1.04 16.29 -7.10
N THR A 95 0.38 17.44 -7.21
CA THR A 95 -0.02 18.06 -8.47
C THR A 95 1.22 18.28 -9.32
N LEU A 96 1.51 17.37 -10.25
CA LEU A 96 2.38 17.64 -11.38
C LEU A 96 1.64 18.62 -12.29
N ALA A 97 1.80 19.92 -12.00
CA ALA A 97 1.35 21.00 -12.86
C ALA A 97 2.15 20.92 -14.17
N ILE A 98 1.61 20.20 -15.16
CA ILE A 98 1.95 20.38 -16.56
C ILE A 98 1.42 21.75 -16.93
N THR A 99 2.25 22.78 -16.79
CA THR A 99 1.95 24.09 -17.37
C THR A 99 2.20 23.96 -18.86
N ALA A 100 1.11 23.96 -19.62
CA ALA A 100 1.13 24.10 -21.07
C ALA A 100 1.89 25.38 -21.45
N CYS A 101 2.95 25.25 -22.23
CA CYS A 101 3.57 26.39 -22.91
C CYS A 101 2.81 26.61 -24.22
N SER A 102 1.93 27.62 -24.24
CA SER A 102 1.52 28.27 -25.48
C SER A 102 2.70 29.06 -26.05
N GLU A 103 2.80 29.02 -27.37
CA GLU A 103 3.79 29.67 -28.22
C GLU A 103 3.70 31.19 -28.08
N ASP A 104 4.84 31.86 -27.86
CA ASP A 104 5.33 32.98 -28.69
C ASP A 104 6.67 33.54 -28.16
N ALA A 105 7.56 33.75 -29.11
CA ALA A 105 8.90 34.35 -29.14
C ALA A 105 9.35 35.26 -27.96
N GLU A 106 10.59 35.07 -27.46
CA GLU A 106 11.82 35.76 -27.93
C GLU A 106 12.99 35.56 -26.93
N ASN A 107 14.00 34.80 -27.36
CA ASN A 107 15.43 35.09 -27.20
C ASN A 107 16.00 35.47 -25.80
N ILE A 108 16.19 34.49 -24.90
CA ILE A 108 17.17 34.61 -23.80
C ILE A 108 17.92 33.27 -23.56
N ALA A 109 19.24 33.38 -23.43
CA ALA A 109 20.27 32.34 -23.31
C ALA A 109 20.03 31.24 -22.23
N PRO A 110 20.64 30.04 -22.38
CA PRO A 110 20.40 28.91 -21.49
C PRO A 110 21.07 29.13 -20.13
N THR A 111 20.27 29.42 -19.11
CA THR A 111 20.74 29.46 -17.72
C THR A 111 20.28 28.19 -17.02
N VAL A 112 21.25 27.40 -16.57
CA VAL A 112 21.11 26.10 -15.88
C VAL A 112 20.09 26.20 -14.74
N PRO A 113 19.04 25.35 -14.67
CA PRO A 113 18.12 25.35 -13.55
C PRO A 113 18.84 24.86 -12.30
N THR A 114 19.01 25.78 -11.35
CA THR A 114 19.51 25.51 -10.01
C THR A 114 18.45 24.70 -9.25
N LEU A 115 18.80 23.49 -8.83
CA LEU A 115 18.01 22.65 -7.93
C LEU A 115 17.76 23.39 -6.61
N LYS A 116 16.59 24.02 -6.46
CA LYS A 116 16.09 24.45 -5.16
C LYS A 116 15.53 23.22 -4.45
N THR A 117 16.31 22.68 -3.52
CA THR A 117 15.81 21.74 -2.53
C THR A 117 14.87 22.48 -1.59
N ASN A 118 13.56 22.39 -1.87
CA ASN A 118 12.56 22.78 -0.90
C ASN A 118 12.67 21.79 0.26
N LYS A 119 13.26 22.25 1.36
CA LYS A 119 13.27 21.55 2.65
C LYS A 119 11.83 21.23 3.00
N CYS A 120 11.49 19.94 2.99
CA CYS A 120 10.30 19.44 3.64
C CYS A 120 10.47 19.73 5.14
N SER A 121 9.78 20.78 5.62
CA SER A 121 9.72 21.15 7.02
C SER A 121 8.94 20.10 7.79
N ILE A 122 9.62 19.01 8.16
CA ILE A 122 9.13 18.07 9.17
C ILE A 122 9.14 18.84 10.50
N PRO A 123 8.03 18.91 11.27
CA PRO A 123 8.05 19.52 12.58
C PRO A 123 9.05 18.79 13.50
N PHE A 124 9.99 19.57 14.03
CA PHE A 124 11.21 19.19 14.76
C PHE A 124 10.98 18.47 16.12
N TRP A 125 9.73 18.31 16.56
CA TRP A 125 9.42 17.73 17.88
C TRP A 125 9.32 16.20 17.93
N LEU A 126 9.51 15.49 16.81
CA LEU A 126 9.59 14.01 16.80
C LEU A 126 11.01 13.44 16.71
N LEU A 127 12.05 14.29 16.73
CA LEU A 127 13.44 13.84 16.86
C LEU A 127 14.11 14.46 18.09
N SER A 128 13.86 13.91 19.27
CA SER A 128 14.86 13.97 20.33
C SER A 128 15.00 12.64 21.08
N THR A 129 16.14 12.01 20.83
CA THR A 129 16.96 11.30 21.82
C THR A 129 16.36 10.10 22.55
N ARG A 130 16.87 8.91 22.21
CA ARG A 130 17.84 8.24 23.10
C ARG A 130 18.50 7.03 22.43
N ARG A 131 19.75 7.25 22.02
CA ARG A 131 20.82 6.25 22.14
C ARG A 131 20.94 5.84 23.61
N ARG A 132 20.70 4.56 23.92
CA ARG A 132 21.32 3.77 25.00
C ARG A 132 21.05 2.30 24.66
N LYS A 133 21.88 1.32 24.93
CA LYS A 133 23.29 1.17 25.30
C LYS A 133 23.43 -0.36 25.26
N TRP A 134 24.47 -0.83 24.61
CA TRP A 134 24.85 -2.24 24.57
C TRP A 134 24.98 -2.78 26.00
N ILE A 135 24.28 -3.87 26.34
CA ILE A 135 24.60 -4.77 27.46
C ILE A 135 24.41 -6.21 26.98
N SER A 136 25.46 -7.01 27.17
CA SER A 136 25.55 -8.43 26.85
C SER A 136 25.00 -9.33 27.97
N ARG A 137 24.69 -10.59 27.59
CA ARG A 137 24.44 -11.80 28.41
C ARG A 137 23.12 -11.79 29.20
N HIS A 138 22.34 -12.87 29.35
CA HIS A 138 22.64 -14.30 29.51
C HIS A 138 21.46 -15.19 29.05
N ASP A 139 21.79 -16.46 28.85
CA ASP A 139 20.97 -17.67 28.70
C ASP A 139 19.57 -17.69 29.36
N VAL A 140 18.56 -18.21 28.66
CA VAL A 140 17.60 -19.19 29.23
C VAL A 140 17.25 -20.24 28.17
N LYS A 141 17.20 -21.48 28.64
CA LYS A 141 17.28 -22.75 27.95
C LYS A 141 15.97 -23.18 27.29
N ASN A 142 16.14 -23.75 26.10
CA ASN A 142 15.58 -25.02 25.64
C ASN A 142 14.77 -25.84 26.68
N SER A 143 13.51 -26.18 26.36
CA SER A 143 12.90 -27.45 26.80
C SER A 143 11.63 -27.80 26.00
N ASN A 144 11.82 -28.75 25.08
CA ASN A 144 11.07 -29.99 24.92
C ASN A 144 9.58 -29.97 24.54
N PHE A 145 9.40 -30.20 23.24
CA PHE A 145 8.50 -31.19 22.65
C PHE A 145 8.25 -32.43 23.52
N SER A 146 6.99 -32.86 23.60
CA SER A 146 6.57 -34.21 23.99
C SER A 146 5.23 -34.52 23.29
N TRP A 147 5.23 -35.56 22.47
CA TRP A 147 4.02 -36.19 21.94
C TRP A 147 3.66 -37.36 22.85
N THR A 148 2.40 -37.47 23.25
CA THR A 148 1.81 -38.76 23.64
C THR A 148 0.48 -38.91 22.95
N ALA A 149 0.45 -39.89 22.05
CA ALA A 149 -0.74 -40.46 21.44
C ALA A 149 -1.55 -41.24 22.49
N LYS A 150 -2.86 -41.24 22.32
CA LYS A 150 -3.75 -42.29 22.80
C LYS A 150 -4.87 -42.48 21.79
#